data_AF-A0A7C6K951-F1
#
_entry.id   AF-A0A7C6K951-F1
#
_cell.length_a   1.000
_cell.length_b   1.000
_cell.length_c   1.000
_cell.angle_alpha   90.00
_cell.angle_beta   90.00
_cell.angle_gamma   90.00
#
_symmetry.space_group_name_H-M   'P 1'
#
loop_
_entity.id
_entity.type
_entity.pdbx_description
1 polymer ?
#
loop_
_entity_poly.entity_id
_entity_poly.type
_entity_poly.pdbx_seq_one_letter_code
_entity_poly.pdbx_strand_id
1 'polypeptide(L)'
;MSLKQIEDKLNSKFTGDDRVIVFWYDEDGEFVDDIEYLNIKNARIHQLTSTNLFKTKVLLEGRGKENNYLIYAPFEKLDNRDNYLVDTILYSREFFANKVSLLAMDLGIDAAYKPVLEKHLSFFDAQDRTRRFYDIEVDSYDEEGIEMALLAATVKSKVANFEEIVGIMLSEGLSNNKYMNELSKYGLDEVFWGYCEDNFGYMDRDPSLMKFSMSLLLTYAKIQMERDLPSNLNRYILNKPGTVVAFVDQMMNSGIYRDSFRRISP
;
A
#
# COMPACT_ATOMS: atom_id res chain seq x y z
N MET A 1 0.60 9.65 -9.09
CA MET A 1 2.00 9.40 -8.69
C MET A 1 2.78 10.70 -8.76
N SER A 2 3.51 11.06 -7.71
CA SER A 2 4.38 12.25 -7.68
C SER A 2 5.74 12.01 -8.33
N LEU A 3 5.76 11.37 -9.51
CA LEU A 3 6.91 11.47 -10.41
C LEU A 3 7.39 12.92 -10.53
N LYS A 4 6.44 13.86 -10.50
CA LYS A 4 6.70 15.30 -10.43
C LYS A 4 7.63 15.75 -9.29
N GLN A 5 7.55 15.19 -8.08
CA GLN A 5 8.46 15.58 -6.99
C GLN A 5 9.87 15.01 -7.18
N ILE A 6 9.97 13.76 -7.66
CA ILE A 6 11.26 13.18 -8.06
C ILE A 6 11.85 14.01 -9.19
N GLU A 7 11.05 14.34 -10.21
CA GLU A 7 11.41 15.22 -11.31
C GLU A 7 11.88 16.58 -10.80
N ASP A 8 11.15 17.23 -9.89
CA ASP A 8 11.52 18.53 -9.35
C ASP A 8 12.84 18.47 -8.59
N LYS A 9 13.03 17.45 -7.73
CA LYS A 9 14.29 17.21 -7.00
C LYS A 9 15.45 16.91 -7.96
N LEU A 10 15.26 16.04 -8.95
CA LEU A 10 16.28 15.71 -9.95
C LEU A 10 16.59 16.93 -10.83
N ASN A 11 15.59 17.64 -11.34
CA ASN A 11 15.76 18.84 -12.16
C ASN A 11 16.50 19.95 -11.39
N SER A 12 16.25 20.11 -10.09
CA SER A 12 16.99 21.07 -9.27
C SER A 12 18.50 20.77 -9.23
N LYS A 13 18.91 19.50 -9.35
CA LYS A 13 20.33 19.09 -9.39
C LYS A 13 21.00 19.41 -10.72
N PHE A 14 20.25 19.63 -11.80
CA PHE A 14 20.78 19.94 -13.14
C PHE A 14 20.73 21.44 -13.47
N THR A 15 20.73 22.29 -12.44
CA THR A 15 20.80 23.75 -12.58
C THR A 15 22.25 24.23 -12.63
N GLY A 16 22.53 25.26 -13.42
CA GLY A 16 23.87 25.84 -13.61
C GLY A 16 24.48 25.58 -15.00
N ASP A 17 25.65 26.16 -15.23
CA ASP A 17 26.37 26.11 -16.51
C ASP A 17 27.39 24.95 -16.59
N ASP A 18 27.82 24.43 -15.45
CA ASP A 18 28.75 23.31 -15.38
C ASP A 18 28.06 21.96 -15.65
N ARG A 19 28.83 21.03 -16.24
CA ARG A 19 28.37 19.66 -16.42
C ARG A 19 28.12 18.96 -15.08
N VAL A 20 26.94 18.36 -14.94
CA VAL A 20 26.51 17.58 -13.78
C VAL A 20 26.20 16.14 -14.18
N ILE A 21 26.75 15.20 -13.42
CA ILE A 21 26.39 13.78 -13.45
C ILE A 21 25.71 13.45 -12.13
N VAL A 22 24.54 12.82 -12.18
CA VAL A 22 23.82 12.33 -11.00
C VAL A 22 23.68 10.82 -11.11
N PHE A 23 24.16 10.08 -10.12
CA PHE A 23 23.89 8.65 -9.97
C PHE A 23 22.66 8.47 -9.06
N TRP A 24 21.67 7.75 -9.55
CA TRP A 24 20.51 7.33 -8.78
C TRP A 24 20.56 5.81 -8.62
N TYR A 25 20.86 5.37 -7.40
CA TYR A 25 20.76 3.97 -7.01
C TYR A 25 19.38 3.72 -6.43
N ASP A 26 18.67 2.81 -7.06
CA ASP A 26 17.34 2.33 -6.70
C ASP A 26 17.47 0.85 -6.36
N GLU A 27 17.83 0.59 -5.11
CA GLU A 27 18.23 -0.72 -4.60
C GLU A 27 17.17 -1.80 -4.86
N ASP A 28 15.90 -1.46 -4.61
CA ASP A 28 14.76 -2.35 -4.80
C ASP A 28 14.15 -2.28 -6.22
N GLY A 29 14.70 -1.43 -7.10
CA GLY A 29 14.20 -1.26 -8.47
C GLY A 29 12.78 -0.70 -8.53
N GLU A 30 12.38 0.11 -7.54
CA GLU A 30 11.01 0.61 -7.37
C GLU A 30 10.55 1.53 -8.52
N PHE A 31 11.48 2.09 -9.30
CA PHE A 31 11.24 3.09 -10.34
C PHE A 31 11.58 2.61 -11.75
N VAL A 32 11.80 1.30 -11.97
CA VAL A 32 12.20 0.74 -13.28
C VAL A 32 11.19 1.07 -14.36
N ASP A 33 9.90 0.92 -14.05
CA ASP A 33 8.81 1.20 -14.99
C ASP A 33 8.55 2.70 -15.16
N ASP A 34 8.98 3.53 -14.20
CA ASP A 34 8.71 4.96 -14.15
C ASP A 34 9.81 5.80 -14.82
N ILE A 35 11.05 5.31 -14.83
CA ILE A 35 12.24 6.08 -15.24
C ILE A 35 12.13 6.66 -16.66
N GLU A 36 11.47 5.93 -17.58
CA GLU A 36 11.31 6.35 -18.98
C GLU A 36 10.29 7.47 -19.15
N TYR A 37 9.39 7.64 -18.18
CA TYR A 37 8.34 8.67 -18.20
C TYR A 37 8.75 9.96 -17.48
N LEU A 38 9.89 9.97 -16.77
CA LEU A 38 10.37 11.16 -16.06
C LEU A 38 10.79 12.28 -17.02
N ASN A 39 10.26 13.47 -16.79
CA ASN A 39 10.63 14.66 -17.52
C ASN A 39 11.86 15.36 -16.91
N ILE A 40 13.05 14.94 -17.33
CA ILE A 40 14.33 15.56 -16.94
C ILE A 40 14.74 16.59 -17.99
N LYS A 41 14.67 17.88 -17.62
CA LYS A 41 14.75 19.00 -18.57
C LYS A 41 16.15 19.27 -19.11
N ASN A 42 17.18 19.11 -18.28
CA ASN A 42 18.56 19.50 -18.60
C ASN A 42 19.55 18.35 -18.37
N ALA A 43 19.14 17.10 -18.60
CA ALA A 43 20.02 15.95 -18.57
C ALA A 43 19.50 14.79 -19.42
N ARG A 44 20.41 13.93 -19.86
CA ARG A 44 20.06 12.67 -20.54
C ARG A 44 19.96 11.55 -19.50
N ILE A 45 18.89 10.77 -19.57
CA ILE A 45 18.75 9.56 -18.77
C ILE A 45 19.58 8.45 -19.43
N HIS A 46 20.40 7.77 -18.65
CA HIS A 46 21.15 6.60 -19.06
C HIS A 46 20.97 5.49 -18.03
N GLN A 47 20.37 4.37 -18.45
CA GLN A 47 20.16 3.22 -17.58
C GLN A 47 21.47 2.42 -17.44
N LEU A 48 21.93 2.28 -16.21
CA LEU A 48 23.06 1.46 -15.83
C LEU A 48 22.59 0.02 -15.64
N THR A 49 23.39 -0.93 -16.12
CA THR A 49 23.21 -2.36 -15.91
C THR A 49 24.51 -2.97 -15.42
N SER A 50 24.44 -4.15 -14.80
CA SER A 50 25.64 -4.91 -14.40
C SER A 50 26.59 -5.23 -15.56
N THR A 51 26.13 -5.16 -16.80
CA THR A 51 26.90 -5.51 -18.00
C THR A 51 27.42 -4.30 -18.78
N ASN A 52 27.01 -3.07 -18.44
CA ASN A 52 27.31 -1.88 -19.25
C ASN A 52 28.25 -0.86 -18.59
N LEU A 53 28.80 -1.12 -17.39
CA LEU A 53 29.65 -0.18 -16.64
C LEU A 53 30.79 0.41 -17.47
N PHE A 54 31.54 -0.42 -18.20
CA PHE A 54 32.65 0.05 -19.02
C PHE A 54 32.16 0.95 -20.18
N LYS A 55 31.05 0.57 -20.82
CA LYS A 55 30.43 1.38 -21.88
C LYS A 55 29.96 2.73 -21.34
N THR A 56 29.37 2.73 -20.15
CA THR A 56 28.97 3.95 -19.42
C THR A 56 30.18 4.83 -19.13
N LYS A 57 31.32 4.25 -18.71
CA LYS A 57 32.55 5.01 -18.50
C LYS A 57 33.03 5.69 -19.77
N VAL A 58 33.09 4.96 -20.88
CA VAL A 58 33.48 5.53 -22.19
C VAL A 58 32.52 6.63 -22.64
N LEU A 59 31.22 6.49 -22.35
CA LEU A 59 30.24 7.54 -22.60
C LEU A 59 30.58 8.79 -21.78
N LEU A 60 30.75 8.67 -20.47
CA LEU A 60 30.92 9.81 -19.57
C LEU A 60 32.30 10.48 -19.70
N GLU A 61 33.35 9.71 -19.93
CA GLU A 61 34.74 10.20 -19.98
C GLU A 61 35.25 10.48 -21.39
N GLY A 62 34.52 10.04 -22.43
CA GLY A 62 34.94 10.15 -23.82
C GLY A 62 34.00 11.02 -24.64
N ARG A 63 32.75 10.57 -24.79
CA ARG A 63 31.81 11.09 -25.80
C ARG A 63 30.85 12.16 -25.27
N GLY A 64 30.47 12.07 -24.00
CA GLY A 64 29.41 12.86 -23.37
C GLY A 64 29.93 14.02 -22.52
N LYS A 65 31.10 14.58 -22.84
CA LYS A 65 31.80 15.54 -21.97
C LYS A 65 31.09 16.88 -21.73
N GLU A 66 30.15 17.23 -22.60
CA GLU A 66 29.41 18.50 -22.55
C GLU A 66 27.96 18.34 -22.07
N ASN A 67 27.48 17.10 -21.89
CA ASN A 67 26.09 16.86 -21.52
C ASN A 67 25.99 16.44 -20.05
N ASN A 68 24.91 16.89 -19.41
CA ASN A 68 24.48 16.39 -18.11
C ASN A 68 23.87 14.99 -18.25
N TYR A 69 24.05 14.16 -17.22
CA TYR A 69 23.52 12.80 -17.19
C TYR A 69 22.85 12.46 -15.87
N LEU A 70 21.69 11.82 -15.94
CA LEU A 70 21.12 11.01 -14.87
C LEU A 70 21.46 9.55 -15.15
N ILE A 71 22.29 8.95 -14.32
CA ILE A 71 22.66 7.53 -14.37
C ILE A 71 21.75 6.78 -13.41
N TYR A 72 20.76 6.07 -13.93
CA TYR A 72 19.82 5.29 -13.13
C TYR A 72 20.28 3.84 -13.02
N ALA A 73 20.40 3.32 -11.80
CA ALA A 73 20.81 1.96 -11.51
C ALA A 73 19.71 1.27 -10.67
N PRO A 74 18.96 0.30 -11.22
CA PRO A 74 17.92 -0.44 -10.51
C PRO A 74 18.53 -1.58 -9.67
N PHE A 75 19.56 -1.25 -8.90
CA PHE A 75 20.26 -2.14 -7.99
C PHE A 75 21.11 -1.32 -7.01
N GLU A 76 21.51 -1.96 -5.91
CA GLU A 76 22.41 -1.38 -4.92
C GLU A 76 23.76 -0.95 -5.53
N LYS A 77 24.42 0.02 -4.90
CA LYS A 77 25.74 0.45 -5.34
C LYS A 77 26.74 -0.70 -5.17
N LEU A 78 27.32 -1.15 -6.29
CA LEU A 78 28.36 -2.19 -6.31
C LEU A 78 29.58 -1.80 -5.45
N ASP A 79 30.24 -2.82 -4.88
CA ASP A 79 31.52 -2.66 -4.19
C ASP A 79 32.56 -1.97 -5.11
N ASN A 80 33.42 -1.16 -4.51
CA ASN A 80 34.44 -0.39 -5.23
C ASN A 80 35.35 -1.25 -6.11
N ARG A 81 35.59 -2.51 -5.74
CA ARG A 81 36.46 -3.42 -6.53
C ARG A 81 35.83 -3.85 -7.85
N ASP A 82 34.50 -3.93 -7.89
CA ASP A 82 33.74 -4.41 -9.04
C ASP A 82 33.11 -3.25 -9.85
N ASN A 83 33.29 -2.01 -9.39
CA ASN A 83 32.68 -0.83 -9.97
C ASN A 83 33.69 0.01 -10.78
N TYR A 84 33.64 -0.11 -12.11
CA TYR A 84 34.50 0.67 -13.01
C TYR A 84 34.21 2.18 -13.03
N LEU A 85 33.13 2.64 -12.39
CA LEU A 85 32.69 4.03 -12.37
C LEU A 85 33.04 4.74 -11.05
N VAL A 86 33.79 4.11 -10.14
CA VAL A 86 34.15 4.71 -8.82
C VAL A 86 34.78 6.09 -8.98
N ASP A 87 35.72 6.24 -9.92
CA ASP A 87 36.34 7.52 -10.24
C ASP A 87 35.35 8.55 -10.76
N THR A 88 34.42 8.14 -11.64
CA THR A 88 33.33 9.00 -12.12
C THR A 88 32.37 9.40 -10.99
N ILE A 89 32.09 8.50 -10.05
CA ILE A 89 31.18 8.75 -8.93
C ILE A 89 31.76 9.81 -8.00
N LEU A 90 33.09 9.80 -7.75
CA LEU A 90 33.76 10.73 -6.82
C LEU A 90 33.56 12.21 -7.15
N TYR A 91 33.42 12.57 -8.42
CA TYR A 91 33.16 13.95 -8.83
C TYR A 91 31.70 14.20 -9.25
N SER A 92 30.85 13.17 -9.15
CA SER A 92 29.42 13.25 -9.45
C SER A 92 28.58 13.57 -8.20
N ARG A 93 27.26 13.60 -8.37
CA ARG A 93 26.29 13.70 -7.27
C ARG A 93 25.55 12.37 -7.13
N GLU A 94 25.18 12.01 -5.92
CA GLU A 94 24.29 10.87 -5.68
C GLU A 94 22.87 11.34 -5.38
N PHE A 95 21.89 10.52 -5.75
CA PHE A 95 20.48 10.68 -5.46
C PHE A 95 19.92 9.35 -4.99
N PHE A 96 19.12 9.41 -3.94
CA PHE A 96 18.41 8.29 -3.38
C PHE A 96 16.96 8.73 -3.22
N ALA A 97 16.04 7.90 -3.69
CA ALA A 97 14.61 8.05 -3.47
C ALA A 97 14.10 6.73 -2.91
N ASN A 98 13.30 6.82 -1.86
CA ASN A 98 12.61 5.69 -1.25
C ASN A 98 11.11 5.93 -1.48
N LYS A 99 10.41 4.95 -2.05
CA LYS A 99 8.98 5.02 -2.36
C LYS A 99 8.13 5.35 -1.15
N VAL A 100 8.41 4.80 0.03
CA VAL A 100 7.70 5.17 1.28
C VAL A 100 7.86 6.65 1.58
N SER A 101 9.06 7.19 1.44
CA SER A 101 9.30 8.60 1.72
C SER A 101 8.57 9.53 0.75
N LEU A 102 8.35 9.08 -0.49
CA LEU A 102 7.56 9.83 -1.47
C LEU A 102 6.07 9.70 -1.20
N LEU A 103 5.55 8.49 -0.95
CA LEU A 103 4.17 8.25 -0.57
C LEU A 103 3.80 9.11 0.66
N ALA A 104 4.65 9.10 1.68
CA ALA A 104 4.43 9.88 2.88
C ALA A 104 4.40 11.39 2.59
N MET A 105 5.33 11.88 1.78
CA MET A 105 5.39 13.30 1.42
C MET A 105 4.16 13.74 0.60
N ASP A 106 3.70 12.91 -0.34
CA ASP A 106 2.57 13.21 -1.21
C ASP A 106 1.25 13.35 -0.48
N LEU A 107 1.05 12.47 0.49
CA LEU A 107 -0.17 12.37 1.26
C LEU A 107 -0.09 13.22 2.55
N GLY A 108 1.04 13.90 2.78
CA GLY A 108 1.26 14.69 3.98
C GLY A 108 1.36 13.85 5.26
N ILE A 109 1.78 12.59 5.14
CA ILE A 109 1.97 11.64 6.24
C ILE A 109 3.22 12.04 7.02
N ASP A 110 3.05 12.16 8.33
CA ASP A 110 4.17 12.46 9.23
C ASP A 110 5.23 11.35 9.18
N ALA A 111 6.50 11.72 9.37
CA ALA A 111 7.60 10.76 9.40
C ALA A 111 7.40 9.65 10.44
N ALA A 112 6.67 9.93 11.54
CA ALA A 112 6.33 8.97 12.58
C ALA A 112 5.51 7.77 12.05
N TYR A 113 4.72 7.93 10.99
CA TYR A 113 3.85 6.89 10.44
C TYR A 113 4.42 6.19 9.18
N LYS A 114 5.61 6.58 8.73
CA LYS A 114 6.32 5.86 7.65
C LYS A 114 6.50 4.36 7.91
N PRO A 115 6.76 3.88 9.15
CA PRO A 115 6.87 2.45 9.42
C PRO A 115 5.61 1.66 9.05
N VAL A 116 4.42 2.26 9.11
CA VAL A 116 3.16 1.62 8.70
C VAL A 116 3.15 1.38 7.19
N LEU A 117 3.60 2.37 6.41
CA LEU A 117 3.75 2.23 4.95
C LEU A 117 4.83 1.21 4.58
N GLU A 118 5.95 1.18 5.30
CA GLU A 118 7.03 0.21 5.10
C GLU A 118 6.53 -1.23 5.30
N LYS A 119 5.75 -1.46 6.36
CA LYS A 119 5.15 -2.78 6.66
C LYS A 119 4.29 -3.30 5.50
N HIS A 120 3.62 -2.40 4.77
CA HIS A 120 2.69 -2.75 3.69
C HIS A 120 3.19 -2.30 2.31
N LEU A 121 4.50 -2.12 2.12
CA LEU A 121 5.07 -1.49 0.92
C LEU A 121 4.70 -2.24 -0.38
N SER A 122 4.63 -3.57 -0.33
CA SER A 122 4.24 -4.43 -1.46
C SER A 122 2.84 -4.13 -2.03
N PHE A 123 1.97 -3.52 -1.22
CA PHE A 123 0.67 -3.04 -1.70
C PHE A 123 0.86 -2.00 -2.82
N PHE A 124 1.90 -1.18 -2.75
CA PHE A 124 2.12 -0.05 -3.66
C PHE A 124 2.87 -0.41 -4.95
N ASP A 125 3.21 -1.68 -5.16
CA ASP A 125 3.91 -2.15 -6.38
C ASP A 125 3.04 -2.10 -7.63
N ALA A 126 1.72 -2.21 -7.49
CA ALA A 126 0.81 -2.04 -8.61
C ALA A 126 0.25 -0.61 -8.66
N GLN A 127 0.46 0.06 -9.78
CA GLN A 127 -0.02 1.43 -10.01
C GLN A 127 -1.53 1.58 -9.77
N ASP A 128 -2.34 0.58 -10.17
CA ASP A 128 -3.79 0.58 -9.93
C ASP A 128 -4.16 0.51 -8.43
N ARG A 129 -3.39 -0.20 -7.61
CA ARG A 129 -3.63 -0.29 -6.15
C ARG A 129 -3.23 1.01 -5.47
N THR A 130 -2.05 1.52 -5.82
CA THR A 130 -1.56 2.82 -5.37
C THR A 130 -2.60 3.90 -5.68
N ARG A 131 -3.09 3.98 -6.92
CA ARG A 131 -4.12 4.96 -7.28
C ARG A 131 -5.37 4.85 -6.42
N ARG A 132 -5.89 3.63 -6.19
CA ARG A 132 -7.07 3.46 -5.33
C ARG A 132 -6.81 3.97 -3.91
N PHE A 133 -5.64 3.72 -3.35
CA PHE A 133 -5.28 4.24 -2.04
C PHE A 133 -5.30 5.78 -2.01
N TYR A 134 -4.73 6.44 -3.02
CA TYR A 134 -4.78 7.90 -3.16
C TYR A 134 -6.20 8.45 -3.29
N ASP A 135 -7.12 7.68 -3.87
CA ASP A 135 -8.51 8.07 -4.06
C ASP A 135 -9.35 7.89 -2.77
N ILE A 136 -8.82 7.25 -1.73
CA ILE A 136 -9.51 7.10 -0.43
C ILE A 136 -9.28 8.35 0.42
N GLU A 137 -10.38 9.01 0.80
CA GLU A 137 -10.34 10.10 1.78
C GLU A 137 -10.36 9.54 3.21
N VAL A 138 -9.44 10.03 4.04
CA VAL A 138 -9.33 9.74 5.48
C VAL A 138 -9.25 11.05 6.27
N ASP A 139 -9.73 11.04 7.51
CA ASP A 139 -9.72 12.21 8.40
C ASP A 139 -8.29 12.63 8.78
N SER A 140 -7.41 11.65 8.96
CA SER A 140 -5.99 11.86 9.21
C SER A 140 -5.17 10.68 8.70
N TYR A 141 -3.88 10.91 8.41
CA TYR A 141 -2.94 9.85 8.07
C TYR A 141 -2.07 9.48 9.28
N ASP A 142 -2.72 9.07 10.35
CA ASP A 142 -2.11 8.30 11.43
C ASP A 142 -2.13 6.79 11.10
N GLU A 143 -1.73 5.95 12.05
CA GLU A 143 -1.68 4.49 11.85
C GLU A 143 -3.06 3.93 11.46
N GLU A 144 -4.12 4.29 12.20
CA GLU A 144 -5.49 3.85 11.93
C GLU A 144 -5.99 4.34 10.56
N GLY A 145 -5.78 5.60 10.23
CA GLY A 145 -6.19 6.17 8.95
C GLY A 145 -5.50 5.49 7.76
N ILE A 146 -4.19 5.24 7.85
CA ILE A 146 -3.43 4.55 6.79
C ILE A 146 -3.93 3.11 6.62
N GLU A 147 -4.10 2.37 7.71
CA GLU A 147 -4.62 1.00 7.68
C GLU A 147 -6.04 0.94 7.11
N MET A 148 -6.92 1.86 7.51
CA MET A 148 -8.28 1.97 6.96
C MET A 148 -8.26 2.23 5.45
N ALA A 149 -7.40 3.13 4.98
CA ALA A 149 -7.24 3.39 3.55
C ALA A 149 -6.71 2.17 2.78
N LEU A 150 -5.76 1.41 3.36
CA LEU A 150 -5.24 0.18 2.77
C LEU A 150 -6.32 -0.90 2.66
N LEU A 151 -7.10 -1.11 3.73
CA LEU A 151 -8.23 -2.05 3.74
C LEU A 151 -9.28 -1.64 2.70
N ALA A 152 -9.70 -0.38 2.70
CA ALA A 152 -10.68 0.18 1.77
C ALA A 152 -10.23 0.01 0.31
N ALA A 153 -8.99 0.38 -0.01
CA ALA A 153 -8.44 0.28 -1.36
C ALA A 153 -8.30 -1.19 -1.84
N THR A 154 -8.05 -2.13 -0.92
CA THR A 154 -7.98 -3.57 -1.22
C THR A 154 -9.35 -4.12 -1.61
N VAL A 155 -10.38 -3.81 -0.82
CA VAL A 155 -11.76 -4.29 -1.10
C VAL A 155 -12.48 -3.45 -2.16
N LYS A 156 -11.83 -2.40 -2.67
CA LYS A 156 -12.39 -1.43 -3.63
C LYS A 156 -13.59 -0.68 -3.06
N SER A 157 -13.58 -0.43 -1.75
CA SER A 157 -14.50 0.51 -1.11
C SER A 157 -14.23 1.92 -1.63
N LYS A 158 -15.26 2.76 -1.63
CA LYS A 158 -15.14 4.19 -1.93
C LYS A 158 -14.87 5.04 -0.70
N VAL A 159 -15.03 4.47 0.49
CA VAL A 159 -14.93 5.17 1.77
C VAL A 159 -14.06 4.37 2.73
N ALA A 160 -13.27 5.09 3.54
CA ALA A 160 -12.51 4.54 4.65
C ALA A 160 -13.43 4.30 5.86
N ASN A 161 -14.29 3.29 5.76
CA ASN A 161 -15.18 2.91 6.86
C ASN A 161 -15.14 1.39 7.06
N PHE A 162 -14.84 0.95 8.28
CA PHE A 162 -14.63 -0.46 8.57
C PHE A 162 -15.90 -1.31 8.38
N GLU A 163 -17.07 -0.80 8.78
CA GLU A 163 -18.33 -1.53 8.59
C GLU A 163 -18.64 -1.72 7.09
N GLU A 164 -18.38 -0.71 6.26
CA GLU A 164 -18.50 -0.84 4.81
C GLU A 164 -17.53 -1.88 4.24
N ILE A 165 -16.28 -1.89 4.71
CA ILE A 165 -15.28 -2.89 4.33
C ILE A 165 -15.78 -4.30 4.68
N VAL A 166 -16.31 -4.50 5.89
CA VAL A 166 -16.90 -5.78 6.32
C VAL A 166 -18.11 -6.15 5.46
N GLY A 167 -18.99 -5.20 5.14
CA GLY A 167 -20.14 -5.41 4.27
C GLY A 167 -19.76 -5.91 2.88
N ILE A 168 -18.74 -5.30 2.26
CA ILE A 168 -18.17 -5.74 0.98
C ILE A 168 -17.56 -7.14 1.10
N MET A 169 -16.75 -7.36 2.13
CA MET A 169 -16.09 -8.65 2.39
C MET A 169 -17.11 -9.79 2.50
N LEU A 170 -18.12 -9.63 3.36
CA LEU A 170 -19.15 -10.66 3.56
C LEU A 170 -20.01 -10.86 2.31
N SER A 171 -20.19 -9.82 1.50
CA SER A 171 -21.00 -9.88 0.27
C SER A 171 -20.36 -10.67 -0.86
N GLU A 172 -19.02 -10.69 -0.91
CA GLU A 172 -18.25 -11.49 -1.86
C GLU A 172 -18.39 -13.00 -1.58
N GLY A 173 -18.58 -13.38 -0.32
CA GLY A 173 -18.77 -14.77 0.10
C GLY A 173 -17.89 -15.17 1.29
N LEU A 174 -18.30 -16.22 2.00
CA LEU A 174 -17.66 -16.64 3.26
C LEU A 174 -16.52 -17.66 3.08
N SER A 175 -16.36 -18.20 1.87
CA SER A 175 -15.38 -19.24 1.54
C SER A 175 -14.65 -18.85 0.25
N ASN A 176 -13.33 -19.10 0.19
CA ASN A 176 -12.48 -18.68 -0.93
C ASN A 176 -12.65 -17.20 -1.32
N ASN A 177 -12.78 -16.34 -0.31
CA ASN A 177 -13.02 -14.91 -0.51
C ASN A 177 -11.80 -14.24 -1.16
N LYS A 178 -11.97 -13.66 -2.34
CA LYS A 178 -10.88 -13.04 -3.09
C LYS A 178 -10.24 -11.86 -2.35
N TYR A 179 -11.01 -11.11 -1.59
CA TYR A 179 -10.52 -9.96 -0.85
C TYR A 179 -9.70 -10.41 0.36
N MET A 180 -10.12 -11.45 1.08
CA MET A 180 -9.31 -12.03 2.15
C MET A 180 -7.96 -12.54 1.63
N ASN A 181 -7.96 -13.18 0.45
CA ASN A 181 -6.74 -13.61 -0.22
C ASN A 181 -5.87 -12.42 -0.65
N GLU A 182 -6.46 -11.30 -1.08
CA GLU A 182 -5.72 -10.08 -1.41
C GLU A 182 -5.12 -9.44 -0.16
N LEU A 183 -5.88 -9.28 0.93
CA LEU A 183 -5.38 -8.74 2.20
C LEU A 183 -4.15 -9.51 2.70
N SER A 184 -4.21 -10.84 2.65
CA SER A 184 -3.12 -11.73 3.07
C SER A 184 -1.84 -11.52 2.27
N LYS A 185 -1.93 -11.16 0.98
CA LYS A 185 -0.74 -10.90 0.13
C LYS A 185 0.04 -9.66 0.58
N TYR A 186 -0.62 -8.73 1.25
CA TYR A 186 -0.04 -7.45 1.67
C TYR A 186 0.05 -7.33 3.21
N GLY A 187 -0.13 -8.45 3.93
CA GLY A 187 -0.07 -8.48 5.41
C GLY A 187 -1.19 -7.70 6.10
N LEU A 188 -2.32 -7.48 5.43
CA LEU A 188 -3.46 -6.71 5.95
C LEU A 188 -4.53 -7.59 6.61
N ASP A 189 -4.36 -8.90 6.61
CA ASP A 189 -5.26 -9.86 7.24
C ASP A 189 -5.25 -9.73 8.76
N GLU A 190 -4.07 -9.62 9.38
CA GLU A 190 -3.95 -9.37 10.83
C GLU A 190 -4.61 -8.04 11.23
N VAL A 191 -4.40 -7.00 10.42
CA VAL A 191 -5.01 -5.68 10.60
C VAL A 191 -6.54 -5.79 10.54
N PHE A 192 -7.08 -6.43 9.50
CA PHE A 192 -8.52 -6.64 9.36
C PHE A 192 -9.13 -7.36 10.57
N TRP A 193 -8.50 -8.43 11.05
CA TRP A 193 -9.00 -9.17 12.21
C TRP A 193 -8.86 -8.38 13.51
N GLY A 194 -7.81 -7.57 13.68
CA GLY A 194 -7.69 -6.62 14.78
C GLY A 194 -8.87 -5.65 14.81
N TYR A 195 -9.24 -5.07 13.67
CA TYR A 195 -10.44 -4.23 13.60
C TYR A 195 -11.75 -5.01 13.81
N CYS A 196 -11.83 -6.30 13.47
CA CYS A 196 -12.99 -7.12 13.85
C CYS A 196 -13.10 -7.30 15.37
N GLU A 197 -11.97 -7.46 16.06
CA GLU A 197 -11.92 -7.46 17.52
C GLU A 197 -12.35 -6.09 18.08
N ASP A 198 -11.77 -5.01 17.55
CA ASP A 198 -12.02 -3.66 18.05
C ASP A 198 -13.42 -3.13 17.72
N ASN A 199 -14.05 -3.50 16.62
CA ASN A 199 -15.38 -2.98 16.26
C ASN A 199 -16.51 -3.91 16.70
N PHE A 200 -16.29 -5.22 16.66
CA PHE A 200 -17.32 -6.21 16.92
C PHE A 200 -17.04 -7.07 18.14
N GLY A 201 -15.84 -7.07 18.69
CA GLY A 201 -15.47 -7.96 19.80
C GLY A 201 -15.20 -9.39 19.37
N TYR A 202 -14.87 -9.60 18.09
CA TYR A 202 -14.62 -10.93 17.55
C TYR A 202 -13.17 -11.36 17.76
N MET A 203 -12.97 -12.41 18.56
CA MET A 203 -11.67 -13.03 18.80
C MET A 203 -11.76 -14.53 18.49
N ASP A 204 -10.88 -15.03 17.61
CA ASP A 204 -10.72 -16.46 17.33
C ASP A 204 -9.23 -16.75 17.07
N ARG A 205 -8.76 -17.96 17.41
CA ARG A 205 -7.36 -18.36 17.17
C ARG A 205 -7.07 -18.62 15.69
N ASP A 206 -8.11 -18.96 14.93
CA ASP A 206 -8.08 -19.27 13.50
C ASP A 206 -9.28 -18.58 12.85
N PRO A 207 -9.24 -17.24 12.76
CA PRO A 207 -10.39 -16.46 12.35
C PRO A 207 -10.77 -16.75 10.89
N SER A 208 -12.07 -16.81 10.62
CA SER A 208 -12.59 -16.94 9.26
C SER A 208 -13.88 -16.16 9.10
N LEU A 209 -14.18 -15.72 7.86
CA LEU A 209 -15.39 -14.96 7.58
C LEU A 209 -16.66 -15.75 7.93
N MET A 210 -16.62 -17.08 7.82
CA MET A 210 -17.73 -17.96 8.21
C MET A 210 -17.98 -17.96 9.73
N LYS A 211 -16.93 -18.08 10.54
CA LYS A 211 -17.05 -18.02 12.01
C LYS A 211 -17.47 -16.62 12.47
N PHE A 212 -16.93 -15.59 11.82
CA PHE A 212 -17.29 -14.21 12.09
C PHE A 212 -18.75 -13.92 11.76
N SER A 213 -19.22 -14.30 10.56
CA SER A 213 -20.63 -14.11 10.17
C SER A 213 -21.59 -14.88 11.08
N MET A 214 -21.24 -16.10 11.50
CA MET A 214 -22.01 -16.84 12.51
C MET A 214 -22.10 -16.07 13.83
N SER A 215 -20.99 -15.50 14.29
CA SER A 215 -20.93 -14.74 15.54
C SER A 215 -21.78 -13.47 15.48
N LEU A 216 -21.75 -12.75 14.34
CA LEU A 216 -22.62 -11.60 14.09
C LEU A 216 -24.10 -12.00 14.13
N LEU A 217 -24.49 -13.04 13.37
CA LEU A 217 -25.88 -13.48 13.26
C LEU A 217 -26.43 -14.05 14.58
N LEU A 218 -25.64 -14.84 15.32
CA LEU A 218 -26.04 -15.38 16.62
C LEU A 218 -26.18 -14.28 17.67
N THR A 219 -25.26 -13.31 17.67
CA THR A 219 -25.37 -12.14 18.57
C THR A 219 -26.62 -11.32 18.23
N TYR A 220 -26.87 -11.05 16.95
CA TYR A 220 -28.08 -10.37 16.50
C TYR A 220 -29.36 -11.10 16.92
N ALA A 221 -29.44 -12.41 16.64
CA ALA A 221 -30.60 -13.23 16.98
C ALA A 221 -30.86 -13.27 18.49
N LYS A 222 -29.81 -13.39 19.31
CA LYS A 222 -29.95 -13.34 20.78
C LYS A 222 -30.62 -12.05 21.25
N ILE A 223 -30.20 -10.91 20.69
CA ILE A 223 -30.76 -9.60 21.06
C ILE A 223 -32.21 -9.48 20.58
N GLN A 224 -32.50 -9.82 19.32
CA GLN A 224 -33.85 -9.69 18.76
C GLN A 224 -34.88 -10.64 19.39
N MET A 225 -34.46 -11.83 19.80
CA MET A 225 -35.36 -12.82 20.41
C MET A 225 -35.62 -12.56 21.90
N GLU A 226 -34.84 -11.68 22.54
CA GLU A 226 -34.84 -11.47 24.00
C GLU A 226 -34.77 -12.79 24.80
N ARG A 227 -34.03 -13.78 24.27
CA ARG A 227 -33.93 -15.13 24.82
C ARG A 227 -32.49 -15.61 24.82
N ASP A 228 -32.17 -16.43 25.82
CA ASP A 228 -30.90 -17.12 25.84
C ASP A 228 -30.81 -18.17 24.73
N LEU A 229 -29.63 -18.23 24.11
CA LEU A 229 -29.30 -19.27 23.17
C LEU A 229 -28.84 -20.53 23.92
N PRO A 230 -28.89 -21.71 23.26
CA PRO A 230 -28.26 -22.91 23.76
C PRO A 230 -26.83 -22.66 24.26
N SER A 231 -26.46 -23.22 25.40
CA SER A 231 -25.21 -22.90 26.10
C SER A 231 -23.95 -23.15 25.27
N ASN A 232 -24.00 -24.11 24.34
CA ASN A 232 -22.92 -24.39 23.39
C ASN A 232 -22.68 -23.29 22.36
N LEU A 233 -23.64 -22.37 22.16
CA LEU A 233 -23.54 -21.24 21.24
C LEU A 233 -23.04 -19.96 21.91
N ASN A 234 -23.02 -19.90 23.25
CA ASN A 234 -22.57 -18.72 24.00
C ASN A 234 -21.15 -18.27 23.63
N ARG A 235 -20.29 -19.20 23.19
CA ARG A 235 -18.93 -18.89 22.74
C ARG A 235 -18.83 -18.03 21.48
N TYR A 236 -19.92 -17.91 20.71
CA TYR A 236 -20.00 -17.10 19.49
C TYR A 236 -20.62 -15.72 19.75
N ILE A 237 -21.03 -15.43 20.99
CA ILE A 237 -21.68 -14.17 21.31
C ILE A 237 -20.62 -13.10 21.53
N LEU A 238 -20.73 -12.06 20.71
CA LEU A 238 -19.83 -10.94 20.67
C LEU A 238 -20.13 -9.96 21.80
N ASN A 239 -19.08 -9.32 22.33
CA ASN A 239 -19.19 -8.42 23.47
C ASN A 239 -19.58 -6.97 23.10
N LYS A 240 -19.79 -6.68 21.81
CA LYS A 240 -20.28 -5.38 21.29
C LYS A 240 -21.65 -5.52 20.61
N PRO A 241 -22.71 -5.96 21.32
CA PRO A 241 -24.01 -6.28 20.71
C PRO A 241 -24.67 -5.08 20.03
N GLY A 242 -24.48 -3.86 20.54
CA GLY A 242 -25.05 -2.64 19.93
C GLY A 242 -24.52 -2.40 18.50
N THR A 243 -23.21 -2.46 18.31
CA THR A 243 -22.57 -2.33 17.00
C THR A 243 -23.00 -3.46 16.06
N VAL A 244 -23.04 -4.69 16.57
CA VAL A 244 -23.50 -5.85 15.78
C VAL A 244 -24.93 -5.64 15.29
N VAL A 245 -25.85 -5.16 16.15
CA VAL A 245 -27.24 -4.91 15.76
C VAL A 245 -27.33 -3.84 14.70
N ALA A 246 -26.67 -2.69 14.89
CA ALA A 246 -26.65 -1.61 13.91
C ALA A 246 -26.12 -2.09 12.55
N PHE A 247 -24.99 -2.80 12.55
CA PHE A 247 -24.36 -3.33 11.34
C PHE A 247 -25.27 -4.32 10.59
N VAL A 248 -25.83 -5.31 11.31
CA VAL A 248 -26.70 -6.33 10.70
C VAL A 248 -27.98 -5.70 10.16
N ASP A 249 -28.59 -4.76 10.90
CA ASP A 249 -29.77 -4.02 10.42
C ASP A 249 -29.44 -3.20 9.16
N GLN A 250 -28.27 -2.55 9.11
CA GLN A 250 -27.80 -1.85 7.92
C GLN A 250 -27.64 -2.80 6.73
N MET A 251 -27.01 -3.96 6.92
CA MET A 251 -26.83 -4.97 5.88
C MET A 251 -28.15 -5.52 5.35
N MET A 252 -29.12 -5.79 6.24
CA MET A 252 -30.46 -6.27 5.89
C MET A 252 -31.25 -5.25 5.06
N ASN A 253 -31.16 -3.97 5.45
CA ASN A 253 -31.97 -2.91 4.87
C ASN A 253 -31.33 -2.26 3.64
N SER A 254 -30.00 -2.37 3.49
CA SER A 254 -29.24 -1.83 2.35
C SER A 254 -29.70 -2.45 1.01
N GLY A 255 -30.02 -1.59 0.04
CA GLY A 255 -30.33 -2.03 -1.33
C GLY A 255 -29.15 -2.71 -2.04
N ILE A 256 -27.91 -2.48 -1.57
CA ILE A 256 -26.68 -3.05 -2.13
C ILE A 256 -26.42 -4.43 -1.53
N TYR A 257 -26.61 -4.58 -0.21
CA TYR A 257 -26.17 -5.77 0.53
C TYR A 257 -27.27 -6.78 0.82
N ARG A 258 -28.55 -6.43 0.71
CA ARG A 258 -29.68 -7.29 1.11
C ARG A 258 -29.64 -8.69 0.50
N ASP A 259 -29.38 -8.81 -0.80
CA ASP A 259 -29.36 -10.12 -1.46
C ASP A 259 -28.16 -10.96 -1.02
N SER A 260 -27.01 -10.31 -0.80
CA SER A 260 -25.83 -10.96 -0.26
C SER A 260 -26.03 -11.41 1.18
N PHE A 261 -26.66 -10.56 2.00
CA PHE A 261 -27.03 -10.87 3.37
C PHE A 261 -27.94 -12.10 3.43
N ARG A 262 -28.96 -12.18 2.56
CA ARG A 262 -29.85 -13.37 2.48
C ARG A 262 -29.10 -14.67 2.15
N ARG A 263 -28.02 -14.62 1.37
CA ARG A 263 -27.21 -15.81 1.07
C ARG A 263 -26.43 -16.32 2.29
N ILE A 264 -26.03 -15.41 3.18
CA ILE A 264 -25.23 -15.73 4.38
C ILE A 264 -26.08 -15.95 5.65
N SER A 265 -27.38 -15.63 5.60
CA SER A 265 -28.35 -15.78 6.70
C SER A 265 -29.48 -16.79 6.35
N PRO A 266 -29.13 -18.06 6.03
CA PRO A 266 -30.12 -19.07 5.62
C PRO A 266 -31.13 -19.42 6.73
#